data_AF-A0A9D4XFM6-F1
#
_entry.id   AF-A0A9D4XFM6-F1
#
_cell.length_a   1.000
_cell.length_b   1.000
_cell.length_c   1.000
_cell.angle_alpha   90.00
_cell.angle_beta   90.00
_cell.angle_gamma   90.00
#
_symmetry.space_group_name_H-M   'P 1'
#
loop_
_entity.id
_entity.type
_entity.pdbx_description
1 polymer ?
#
loop_
_entity_poly.entity_id
_entity_poly.type
_entity_poly.pdbx_seq_one_letter_code
_entity_poly.pdbx_strand_id
1 'polypeptide(L)'
;MGTTALEYLLIGRKVVLGTPVGPVSIIGGDQYDFNLKIEQDQKDQRWWLEYAAGNENYERVGYWPFSLFKELKDEANLIQFGGEVVDLNPTGDHTSTYMGSGQFAQQALGRAAFIRNMKVAVTPNTYIDLPDPEYLEEKPDCYSIKGGFDKVYESYIFFGGPGRSQKCP
;
A
#
# COMPACT_ATOMS: atom_id res chain seq x y z
N MET A 1 -17.20 1.09 -10.05
CA MET A 1 -17.24 -0.05 -9.11
C MET A 1 -15.84 -0.62 -9.11
N GLY A 2 -15.03 -0.22 -8.13
CA GLY A 2 -13.71 -0.81 -7.92
C GLY A 2 -13.87 -1.97 -6.96
N THR A 3 -13.47 -3.16 -7.39
CA THR A 3 -13.49 -4.35 -6.55
C THR A 3 -12.23 -4.32 -5.70
N THR A 4 -12.36 -3.95 -4.42
CA THR A 4 -11.27 -4.09 -3.45
C THR A 4 -11.00 -5.59 -3.28
N ALA A 5 -9.91 -6.10 -3.89
CA ALA A 5 -9.53 -7.50 -3.81
C ALA A 5 -8.92 -7.82 -2.43
N LEU A 6 -9.78 -7.99 -1.43
CA LEU A 6 -9.37 -8.29 -0.04
C LEU A 6 -9.05 -9.77 0.23
N GLU A 7 -9.03 -10.64 -0.77
CA GLU A 7 -8.76 -12.07 -0.58
C GLU A 7 -7.71 -12.56 -1.59
N TYR A 8 -6.60 -13.13 -1.14
CA TYR A 8 -5.59 -13.79 -1.99
C TYR A 8 -5.25 -15.16 -1.42
N LEU A 9 -4.83 -16.09 -2.28
CA LEU A 9 -4.41 -17.41 -1.84
C LEU A 9 -2.94 -17.38 -1.41
N LEU A 10 -2.69 -17.67 -0.15
CA LEU A 10 -1.35 -17.83 0.40
C LEU A 10 -0.72 -19.15 -0.05
N ILE A 11 0.55 -19.11 -0.46
CA ILE A 11 1.35 -20.34 -0.65
C ILE A 11 2.71 -20.27 0.07
N GLY A 12 3.17 -19.07 0.43
CA GLY A 12 4.46 -18.88 1.07
C GLY A 12 4.46 -19.41 2.50
N ARG A 13 5.36 -20.37 2.79
CA ARG A 13 5.62 -20.82 4.17
C ARG A 13 6.57 -19.91 4.95
N LYS A 14 7.26 -18.99 4.27
CA LYS A 14 8.28 -18.12 4.85
C LYS A 14 7.76 -16.75 5.29
N VAL A 15 6.76 -16.21 4.59
CA VAL A 15 6.10 -14.95 4.93
C VAL A 15 4.67 -15.28 5.38
N VAL A 16 4.43 -15.21 6.69
CA VAL A 16 3.14 -15.49 7.29
C VAL A 16 2.39 -14.18 7.51
N LEU A 17 1.19 -14.05 6.92
CA LEU A 17 0.36 -12.87 7.14
C LEU A 17 0.06 -12.65 8.61
N GLY A 18 0.04 -11.38 9.02
CA GLY A 18 -0.15 -11.00 10.42
C GLY A 18 1.11 -11.11 11.27
N THR A 19 2.23 -11.61 10.73
CA THR A 19 3.53 -11.51 11.39
C THR A 19 4.11 -10.11 11.15
N PRO A 20 4.53 -9.39 12.19
CA PRO A 20 5.29 -8.16 12.01
C PRO A 20 6.55 -8.45 11.19
N VAL A 21 6.68 -7.77 10.06
CA VAL A 21 7.93 -7.73 9.31
C VAL A 21 8.86 -6.80 10.07
N GLY A 22 9.87 -7.38 10.73
CA GLY A 22 10.87 -6.62 11.47
C GLY A 22 12.01 -6.12 10.59
N PRO A 23 12.68 -5.02 10.99
CA PRO A 23 12.37 -4.13 12.11
C PRO A 23 11.11 -3.26 11.89
N VAL A 24 10.49 -2.79 12.97
CA VAL A 24 9.25 -1.97 12.93
C VAL A 24 9.53 -0.51 13.24
N SER A 25 8.89 0.39 12.49
CA SER A 25 9.05 1.84 12.64
C SER A 25 8.52 2.37 13.97
N ILE A 26 9.18 3.38 14.52
CA ILE A 26 8.76 4.07 15.76
C ILE A 26 8.55 5.55 15.48
N ILE A 27 7.47 6.13 16.03
CA ILE A 27 7.19 7.57 15.90
C ILE A 27 8.31 8.36 16.58
N GLY A 28 8.94 9.26 15.82
CA GLY A 28 10.09 10.08 16.23
C GLY A 28 11.43 9.34 16.25
N GLY A 29 11.45 8.05 15.88
CA GLY A 29 12.65 7.22 15.82
C GLY A 29 12.94 6.73 14.40
N ASP A 30 13.62 5.59 14.31
CA ASP A 30 13.92 4.95 13.05
C ASP A 30 12.64 4.50 12.34
N GLN A 31 12.61 4.72 11.02
CA GLN A 31 11.58 4.19 10.15
C GLN A 31 12.20 3.19 9.18
N TYR A 32 11.47 2.12 8.94
CA TYR A 32 11.87 1.01 8.08
C TYR A 32 10.80 0.78 7.03
N ASP A 33 11.25 0.24 5.90
CA ASP A 33 10.43 -0.18 4.79
C ASP A 33 10.88 -1.55 4.29
N PHE A 34 10.13 -2.05 3.32
CA PHE A 34 10.40 -3.31 2.63
C PHE A 34 9.83 -3.21 1.22
N ASN A 35 10.30 -4.09 0.36
CA ASN A 35 9.88 -4.08 -1.03
C ASN A 35 8.68 -5.02 -1.21
N LEU A 36 7.64 -4.50 -1.88
CA LEU A 36 6.51 -5.27 -2.35
C LEU A 36 6.45 -5.19 -3.87
N LYS A 37 6.09 -6.30 -4.49
CA LYS A 37 5.87 -6.38 -5.93
C LYS A 37 4.59 -7.17 -6.19
N ILE A 38 3.75 -6.62 -7.06
CA ILE A 38 2.57 -7.30 -7.61
C ILE A 38 2.75 -7.34 -9.12
N GLU A 39 2.90 -8.54 -9.67
CA GLU A 39 3.16 -8.73 -11.10
C GLU A 39 2.48 -10.00 -11.60
N GLN A 40 1.96 -9.96 -12.84
CA GLN A 40 1.37 -11.12 -13.47
C GLN A 40 2.44 -11.99 -14.14
N ASP A 41 2.50 -13.26 -13.77
CA ASP A 41 3.31 -14.26 -14.48
C ASP A 41 2.61 -14.67 -15.78
N GLN A 42 3.21 -14.31 -16.90
CA GLN A 42 2.66 -14.56 -18.25
C GLN A 42 2.51 -16.05 -18.56
N LYS A 43 3.23 -16.94 -17.87
CA LYS A 43 3.17 -18.38 -18.13
C LYS A 43 1.91 -19.03 -17.59
N ASP A 44 1.44 -18.60 -16.43
CA ASP A 44 0.31 -19.20 -15.73
C ASP A 44 -0.85 -18.24 -15.45
N GLN A 45 -0.74 -16.98 -15.91
CA GLN A 45 -1.72 -15.90 -15.77
C GLN A 45 -2.13 -15.66 -14.32
N ARG A 46 -1.17 -15.79 -13.39
CA ARG A 46 -1.36 -15.51 -11.97
C ARG A 46 -0.70 -14.20 -11.59
N TRP A 47 -1.44 -13.36 -10.88
CA TRP A 47 -0.87 -12.20 -10.20
C TRP A 47 -0.21 -12.65 -8.93
N TRP A 48 1.10 -12.49 -8.84
CA TRP A 48 1.89 -12.85 -7.67
C TRP A 48 2.11 -11.65 -6.78
N LEU A 49 1.88 -11.84 -5.47
CA LEU A 49 2.40 -10.96 -4.44
C LEU A 49 3.77 -11.47 -4.02
N GLU A 50 4.78 -10.63 -4.20
CA GLU A 50 6.17 -10.92 -3.83
C GLU A 50 6.68 -9.89 -2.83
N TYR A 51 7.53 -10.35 -1.92
CA TYR A 51 8.06 -9.58 -0.81
C TYR A 51 9.58 -9.71 -0.74
N ALA A 52 10.30 -8.63 -0.45
CA ALA A 52 11.72 -8.69 -0.13
C ALA A 52 12.10 -7.80 1.06
N ALA A 53 12.89 -8.36 1.98
CA ALA A 53 13.40 -7.66 3.16
C ALA A 53 14.74 -6.97 2.83
N GLY A 54 14.70 -5.69 2.44
CA GLY A 54 15.89 -4.84 2.29
C GLY A 54 16.89 -5.26 1.20
N ASN A 55 16.54 -6.24 0.36
CA ASN A 55 17.33 -6.70 -0.79
C ASN A 55 16.43 -6.95 -2.01
N GLU A 56 17.01 -7.38 -3.13
CA GLU A 56 16.28 -7.67 -4.38
C GLU A 56 15.84 -9.14 -4.51
N ASN A 57 15.99 -9.96 -3.46
CA ASN A 57 15.58 -11.35 -3.48
C ASN A 57 14.11 -11.48 -3.07
N TYR A 58 13.22 -11.27 -4.04
CA TYR A 58 11.78 -11.41 -3.86
C TYR A 58 11.36 -12.87 -3.59
N GLU A 59 10.58 -13.07 -2.53
CA GLU A 59 9.92 -14.32 -2.21
C GLU A 59 8.41 -14.22 -2.52
N ARG A 60 7.85 -15.24 -3.18
CA ARG A 60 6.41 -15.34 -3.43
C ARG A 60 5.64 -15.58 -2.13
N VAL A 61 4.77 -14.64 -1.78
CA VAL A 61 3.87 -14.70 -0.62
C VAL A 61 2.60 -15.47 -0.99
N GLY A 62 2.00 -15.12 -2.12
CA GLY A 62 0.73 -15.65 -2.57
C GLY A 62 0.38 -15.16 -3.96
N TYR A 63 -0.80 -15.55 -4.44
CA TYR A 63 -1.31 -15.11 -5.73
C TYR A 63 -2.83 -15.00 -5.74
N TRP A 64 -3.34 -14.21 -6.69
CA TRP A 64 -4.76 -14.14 -7.00
C TRP A 64 -5.07 -15.13 -8.15
N PRO A 65 -5.81 -16.22 -7.91
CA PRO A 65 -6.20 -17.14 -8.97
C PRO A 65 -7.27 -16.52 -9.87
N PHE A 66 -7.08 -16.58 -11.19
CA PHE A 66 -8.07 -16.11 -12.17
C PHE A 66 -9.47 -16.73 -11.98
N SER A 67 -9.56 -17.97 -11.49
CA SER A 67 -10.85 -18.63 -11.23
C SER A 67 -11.73 -17.88 -10.23
N LEU A 68 -11.13 -17.10 -9.33
CA LEU A 68 -11.83 -16.28 -8.34
C LEU A 68 -11.80 -14.79 -8.73
N PHE A 69 -10.71 -14.31 -9.32
CA PHE A 69 -10.49 -12.90 -9.64
C PHE A 69 -10.49 -12.67 -11.15
N LYS A 70 -11.68 -12.75 -11.75
CA LYS A 70 -11.84 -12.65 -13.21
C LYS A 70 -11.47 -11.28 -13.78
N GLU A 71 -11.59 -10.23 -12.97
CA GLU A 71 -11.21 -8.86 -13.35
C GLU A 71 -9.70 -8.69 -13.48
N LEU A 72 -8.92 -9.57 -12.86
CA LEU A 72 -7.46 -9.59 -12.94
C LEU A 72 -6.96 -10.54 -14.04
N LYS A 73 -7.79 -10.92 -15.03
CA LYS A 73 -7.36 -11.90 -16.03
C LYS A 73 -6.27 -11.37 -16.95
N ASP A 74 -6.49 -10.18 -17.48
CA ASP A 74 -5.69 -9.63 -18.57
C ASP A 74 -4.66 -8.68 -17.96
N GLU A 75 -4.88 -7.38 -18.04
CA GLU A 75 -4.00 -6.34 -17.50
C GLU A 75 -4.70 -5.46 -16.47
N ALA A 76 -3.93 -4.80 -15.62
CA ALA A 76 -4.46 -3.80 -14.70
C ALA A 76 -4.83 -2.53 -15.47
N ASN A 77 -6.08 -2.09 -15.37
CA ASN A 77 -6.55 -0.83 -15.96
C ASN A 77 -6.52 0.35 -14.97
N LEU A 78 -6.34 0.04 -13.68
CA LEU A 78 -6.25 1.00 -12.59
C LEU A 78 -5.20 0.50 -11.60
N ILE A 79 -4.32 1.40 -11.16
CA ILE A 79 -3.28 1.13 -10.17
C ILE A 79 -3.41 2.19 -9.10
N GLN A 80 -3.53 1.76 -7.84
CA GLN A 80 -3.64 2.64 -6.69
C GLN A 80 -2.61 2.25 -5.65
N PHE A 81 -2.00 3.25 -5.03
CA PHE A 81 -1.10 3.12 -3.89
C PHE A 81 -1.70 3.89 -2.72
N GLY A 82 -1.65 3.32 -1.52
CA GLY A 82 -2.15 4.00 -0.33
C GLY A 82 -2.73 3.05 0.68
N GLY A 83 -3.80 3.50 1.34
CA GLY A 83 -4.55 2.72 2.31
C GLY A 83 -6.02 3.10 2.28
N GLU A 84 -6.87 2.18 2.75
CA GLU A 84 -8.31 2.35 2.85
C GLU A 84 -8.72 2.15 4.30
N VAL A 85 -9.59 3.01 4.80
CA VAL A 85 -10.28 2.80 6.08
C VAL A 85 -11.76 2.74 5.81
N VAL A 86 -12.35 1.60 6.16
CA VAL A 86 -13.80 1.41 6.06
C VAL A 86 -14.44 1.76 7.40
N ASP A 87 -15.30 2.77 7.40
CA ASP A 87 -16.15 3.12 8.53
C ASP A 87 -17.60 2.79 8.19
N LEU A 88 -18.15 1.76 8.84
CA LEU A 88 -19.52 1.30 8.63
C LEU A 88 -20.52 1.94 9.59
N ASN A 89 -20.10 2.88 10.45
CA ASN A 89 -21.00 3.53 11.39
C ASN A 89 -21.86 4.59 10.69
N PRO A 90 -23.20 4.42 10.63
CA PRO A 90 -24.05 5.28 9.82
C PRO A 90 -24.46 6.60 10.50
N THR A 91 -24.38 6.68 11.84
CA THR A 91 -24.95 7.81 12.61
C THR A 91 -24.15 8.15 13.87
N GLY A 92 -22.88 7.76 13.90
CA GLY A 92 -22.01 7.92 15.07
C GLY A 92 -20.80 8.80 14.79
N ASP A 93 -19.97 8.90 15.80
CA ASP A 93 -18.61 9.43 15.70
C ASP A 93 -17.80 8.67 14.64
N HIS A 94 -16.87 9.35 13.97
CA HIS A 94 -16.00 8.68 13.02
C HIS A 94 -15.17 7.58 13.70
N THR A 95 -14.77 6.58 12.93
CA THR A 95 -13.93 5.50 13.44
C THR A 95 -12.63 6.01 14.07
N SER A 96 -12.22 5.39 15.19
CA SER A 96 -10.92 5.60 15.82
C SER A 96 -9.80 4.78 15.17
N THR A 97 -10.05 4.17 14.01
CA THR A 97 -9.05 3.40 13.27
C THR A 97 -7.95 4.33 12.76
N TYR A 98 -6.72 4.05 13.14
CA TYR A 98 -5.56 4.76 12.61
C TYR A 98 -5.21 4.25 11.21
N MET A 99 -4.93 5.19 10.31
CA MET A 99 -4.28 4.86 9.04
C MET A 99 -2.77 5.07 9.18
N GLY A 100 -1.98 4.09 8.76
CA GLY A 100 -0.53 4.13 8.87
C GLY A 100 -0.09 4.26 10.34
N SER A 101 0.69 5.29 10.65
CA SER A 101 1.15 5.58 12.02
C SER A 101 0.12 6.35 12.87
N GLY A 102 -1.05 6.68 12.34
CA GLY A 102 -2.02 7.58 12.98
C GLY A 102 -1.62 9.07 12.94
N GLN A 103 -0.47 9.40 12.33
CA GLN A 103 -0.04 10.78 12.13
C GLN A 103 -0.42 11.25 10.72
N PHE A 104 -0.88 12.49 10.62
CA PHE A 104 -1.15 13.14 9.33
C PHE A 104 0.11 13.21 8.44
N ALA A 105 -0.09 13.10 7.13
CA ALA A 105 0.98 13.09 6.11
C ALA A 105 1.92 14.30 6.18
N GLN A 106 1.42 15.46 6.61
CA GLN A 106 2.21 16.69 6.75
C GLN A 106 3.32 16.56 7.80
N GLN A 107 3.23 15.58 8.72
CA GLN A 107 4.28 15.30 9.69
C GLN A 107 5.48 14.54 9.09
N ALA A 108 5.34 14.02 7.87
CA ALA A 108 6.42 13.50 7.03
C ALA A 108 7.34 12.46 7.71
N LEU A 109 8.59 12.37 7.23
CA LEU A 109 9.60 11.43 7.67
C LEU A 109 9.80 11.47 9.19
N GLY A 110 9.91 10.28 9.78
CA GLY A 110 10.05 10.09 11.22
C GLY A 110 8.71 10.06 11.97
N ARG A 111 7.58 10.42 11.35
CA ARG A 111 6.27 10.45 12.04
C ARG A 111 5.13 9.83 11.25
N ALA A 112 4.93 10.24 9.99
CA ALA A 112 3.92 9.67 9.12
C ALA A 112 4.37 8.32 8.53
N ALA A 113 3.41 7.48 8.13
CA ALA A 113 3.73 6.32 7.29
C ALA A 113 4.03 6.78 5.86
N PHE A 114 4.78 5.97 5.12
CA PHE A 114 5.12 6.28 3.73
C PHE A 114 5.12 5.06 2.83
N ILE A 115 4.93 5.30 1.54
CA ILE A 115 5.27 4.40 0.44
C ILE A 115 6.25 5.17 -0.45
N ARG A 116 7.32 4.53 -0.90
CA ARG A 116 8.32 5.12 -1.78
C ARG A 116 8.73 4.14 -2.87
N ASN A 117 9.51 4.61 -3.85
CA ASN A 117 9.88 3.81 -5.01
C ASN A 117 8.64 3.27 -5.75
N MET A 118 7.57 4.07 -5.84
CA MET A 118 6.33 3.64 -6.50
C MET A 118 6.56 3.57 -8.02
N LYS A 119 6.37 2.38 -8.58
CA LYS A 119 6.55 2.09 -10.01
C LYS A 119 5.45 1.18 -10.54
N VAL A 120 5.26 1.22 -11.85
CA VAL A 120 4.29 0.37 -12.55
C VAL A 120 5.02 -0.62 -13.44
N ALA A 121 4.73 -1.90 -13.26
CA ALA A 121 5.19 -2.94 -14.18
C ALA A 121 4.43 -2.83 -15.52
N VAL A 122 5.16 -2.68 -16.62
CA VAL A 122 4.59 -2.68 -17.99
C VAL A 122 4.79 -4.01 -18.70
N THR A 123 5.86 -4.72 -18.34
CA THR A 123 6.10 -6.12 -18.70
C THR A 123 6.79 -6.78 -17.50
N PRO A 124 6.90 -8.13 -17.47
CA PRO A 124 7.62 -8.80 -16.39
C PRO A 124 9.03 -8.24 -16.20
N ASN A 125 9.34 -7.78 -14.98
CA ASN A 125 10.60 -7.13 -14.58
C ASN A 125 10.95 -5.81 -15.30
N THR A 126 10.00 -5.19 -15.99
CA THR A 126 10.18 -3.87 -16.60
C THR A 126 9.21 -2.89 -15.95
N TYR A 127 9.76 -1.85 -15.32
CA TYR A 127 9.00 -0.88 -14.55
C TYR A 127 9.18 0.53 -15.11
N ILE A 128 8.12 1.31 -15.05
CA ILE A 128 8.13 2.75 -15.35
C ILE A 128 7.90 3.55 -14.07
N ASP A 129 8.56 4.70 -13.98
CA ASP A 129 8.36 5.63 -12.88
C ASP A 129 6.99 6.31 -12.97
N LEU A 130 6.51 6.78 -11.83
CA LEU A 130 5.28 7.57 -11.69
C LEU A 130 5.64 9.03 -11.40
N PRO A 131 5.99 9.84 -12.41
CA PRO A 131 6.42 11.22 -12.17
C PRO A 131 5.26 12.15 -11.77
N ASP A 132 4.02 11.83 -12.14
CA ASP A 132 2.85 12.68 -11.89
C ASP A 132 1.60 11.86 -11.51
N PRO A 133 1.59 11.19 -10.34
CA PRO A 133 0.41 10.48 -9.88
C PRO A 133 -0.65 11.45 -9.35
N GLU A 134 -1.93 11.10 -9.52
CA GLU A 134 -3.03 11.80 -8.87
C GLU A 134 -3.11 11.40 -7.39
N TYR A 135 -3.31 12.38 -6.50
CA TYR A 135 -3.47 12.16 -5.07
C TYR A 135 -4.93 12.34 -4.68
N LEU A 136 -5.50 11.32 -4.03
CA LEU A 136 -6.88 11.31 -3.57
C LEU A 136 -6.95 11.12 -2.05
N GLU A 137 -7.68 11.99 -1.37
CA GLU A 137 -8.07 11.85 0.04
C GLU A 137 -9.55 12.20 0.19
N GLU A 138 -10.36 11.24 0.66
CA GLU A 138 -11.82 11.45 0.77
C GLU A 138 -12.20 12.30 2.00
N LYS A 139 -11.43 12.16 3.09
CA LYS A 139 -11.66 12.87 4.35
C LYS A 139 -10.35 13.46 4.90
N PRO A 140 -9.86 14.58 4.35
CA PRO A 140 -8.55 15.17 4.69
C PRO A 140 -8.37 15.51 6.18
N ASP A 141 -9.45 15.86 6.87
CA ASP A 141 -9.44 16.15 8.31
C ASP A 141 -9.29 14.89 9.19
N CYS A 142 -9.52 13.70 8.63
CA CYS A 142 -9.44 12.40 9.31
C CYS A 142 -8.17 11.64 8.90
N TYR A 143 -7.88 11.64 7.61
CA TYR A 143 -6.75 10.96 6.96
C TYR A 143 -6.23 11.85 5.85
N SER A 144 -4.92 12.08 5.82
CA SER A 144 -4.30 12.91 4.79
C SER A 144 -3.26 12.16 3.98
N ILE A 145 -3.05 12.65 2.75
CA ILE A 145 -2.00 12.20 1.84
C ILE A 145 -1.14 13.39 1.40
N LYS A 146 0.16 13.15 1.24
CA LYS A 146 1.10 14.11 0.66
C LYS A 146 2.14 13.37 -0.14
N GLY A 147 2.11 13.50 -1.46
CA GLY A 147 3.14 12.91 -2.31
C GLY A 147 4.12 13.90 -2.90
N GLY A 148 5.09 13.33 -3.62
CA GLY A 148 6.12 14.05 -4.32
C GLY A 148 7.08 13.12 -5.03
N PHE A 149 8.11 13.71 -5.62
CA PHE A 149 9.20 12.99 -6.27
C PHE A 149 10.54 13.60 -5.86
N ASP A 150 11.50 12.78 -5.44
CA ASP A 150 12.90 13.19 -5.26
C ASP A 150 13.89 12.07 -5.58
N LYS A 151 15.19 12.38 -5.58
CA LYS A 151 16.25 11.43 -5.99
C LYS A 151 16.49 10.27 -5.01
N VAL A 152 15.99 10.36 -3.79
CA VAL A 152 16.21 9.39 -2.71
C VAL A 152 14.99 8.49 -2.53
N TYR A 153 13.80 9.08 -2.56
CA TYR A 153 12.53 8.38 -2.40
C TYR A 153 11.89 7.98 -3.73
N GLU A 154 12.37 8.53 -4.85
CA GLU A 154 11.71 8.48 -6.15
C GLU A 154 10.26 8.95 -6.02
N SER A 155 9.28 8.34 -6.70
CA SER A 155 7.87 8.65 -6.47
C SER A 155 7.45 8.14 -5.09
N TYR A 156 6.90 9.01 -4.24
CA TYR A 156 6.51 8.68 -2.87
C TYR A 156 5.22 9.35 -2.41
N ILE A 157 4.64 8.76 -1.36
CA ILE A 157 3.57 9.36 -0.56
C ILE A 157 3.89 9.23 0.93
N PHE A 158 3.62 10.28 1.69
CA PHE A 158 3.30 10.19 3.10
C PHE A 158 1.78 10.10 3.25
N PHE A 159 1.32 9.26 4.17
CA PHE A 159 -0.10 9.08 4.42
C PHE A 159 -0.37 8.71 5.88
N GLY A 160 -1.58 9.00 6.33
CA GLY A 160 -2.06 8.56 7.62
C GLY A 160 -3.03 9.53 8.27
N GLY A 161 -3.42 9.22 9.50
CA GLY A 161 -4.29 10.06 10.29
C GLY A 161 -4.95 9.27 11.41
N PRO A 162 -5.39 9.96 12.47
CA PRO A 162 -5.94 9.32 13.66
C PRO A 162 -7.36 8.78 13.45
N GLY A 163 -7.98 9.05 12.29
CA GLY A 163 -9.42 8.91 12.12
C GLY A 163 -10.11 9.95 13.00
N ARG A 164 -10.78 9.48 14.05
CA ARG A 164 -11.48 10.34 14.99
C ARG A 164 -10.55 11.36 15.67
N SER A 165 -10.92 12.64 15.58
CA SER A 165 -10.23 13.75 16.25
C SER A 165 -11.17 14.95 16.42
N GLN A 166 -10.71 16.04 17.04
CA GLN A 166 -11.51 17.27 17.10
C GLN A 166 -11.85 17.85 15.71
N LYS A 167 -11.01 17.58 14.70
CA LYS A 167 -11.24 18.00 13.31
C LYS A 167 -12.09 17.01 12.52
N CYS A 168 -12.17 15.78 13.00
CA CYS A 168 -12.91 14.69 12.39
C CYS A 168 -13.70 13.95 13.49
N PRO A 169 -14.84 14.50 13.94
CA PRO A 169 -15.56 14.00 15.10
C PRO A 169 -16.13 12.60 14.93
#